data_AF-A0A3A6NUW1-F1
#
_entry.id   AF-A0A3A6NUW1-F1
#
_cell.length_a   1.000
_cell.length_b   1.000
_cell.length_c   1.000
_cell.angle_alpha   90.00
_cell.angle_beta   90.00
_cell.angle_gamma   90.00
#
_symmetry.space_group_name_H-M   'P 1'
#
loop_
_entity.id
_entity.type
_entity.pdbx_description
1 polymer ?
#
loop_
_entity_poly.entity_id
_entity_poly.type
_entity_poly.pdbx_seq_one_letter_code
_entity_poly.pdbx_strand_id
1 'polypeptide(L)'
;MIDFEEGIFNPENWFKQSWEMFEASKILCKPLTARHPIQSEQDNYRRVGSMKGAMLLLGLSAENALKGAFVYKSPPDLVKARLNPKHFHEVAHDLTDLAKRLELNLSKIQVSLLERLTISVQWASKYQTPLKKSEHERATGKIKLKYPSDYKLVEELIRDLQKASGFDEVNGWSHKN
;
A
#
# COMPACT_ATOMS: atom_id res chain seq x y z
N MET A 1 -1.05 6.71 -22.28
CA MET A 1 -0.68 7.41 -21.04
C MET A 1 -1.96 8.07 -20.56
N ILE A 2 -2.39 7.80 -19.32
CA ILE A 2 -3.66 8.30 -18.78
C ILE A 2 -3.53 9.83 -18.63
N ASP A 3 -4.61 10.58 -18.89
CA ASP A 3 -4.63 12.01 -18.60
C ASP A 3 -4.42 12.27 -17.09
N PHE A 4 -3.85 13.42 -16.73
CA PHE A 4 -3.55 13.75 -15.34
C PHE A 4 -4.80 13.83 -14.47
N GLU A 5 -5.87 14.47 -14.97
CA GLU A 5 -7.12 14.60 -14.24
C GLU A 5 -7.80 13.25 -14.15
N GLU A 6 -7.85 12.49 -15.25
CA GLU A 6 -8.38 11.13 -15.25
C GLU A 6 -7.64 10.23 -14.24
N GLY A 7 -6.31 10.35 -14.14
CA GLY A 7 -5.50 9.60 -13.18
C GLY A 7 -5.77 9.96 -11.71
N ILE A 8 -6.19 11.18 -11.42
CA ILE A 8 -6.42 11.67 -10.06
C ILE A 8 -7.87 11.47 -9.62
N PHE A 9 -8.81 11.85 -10.48
CA PHE A 9 -10.24 11.92 -10.15
C PHE A 9 -10.97 10.60 -10.34
N ASN A 10 -10.42 9.65 -11.10
CA ASN A 10 -11.06 8.35 -11.29
C ASN A 10 -10.58 7.33 -10.24
N PRO A 11 -11.45 6.86 -9.31
CA PRO A 11 -11.11 5.82 -8.34
C PRO A 11 -10.58 4.53 -8.98
N GLU A 12 -11.10 4.15 -10.15
CA GLU A 12 -10.69 2.94 -10.87
C GLU A 12 -9.18 2.92 -11.11
N ASN A 13 -8.60 4.06 -11.50
CA ASN A 13 -7.16 4.16 -11.78
C ASN A 13 -6.31 3.91 -10.52
N TRP A 14 -6.77 4.35 -9.35
CA TRP A 14 -6.12 4.06 -8.08
C TRP A 14 -6.20 2.58 -7.71
N PHE A 15 -7.36 1.94 -7.89
CA PHE A 15 -7.51 0.50 -7.64
C PHE A 15 -6.73 -0.35 -8.64
N LYS A 16 -6.67 0.05 -9.91
CA LYS A 16 -5.82 -0.59 -10.91
C LYS A 16 -4.35 -0.54 -10.48
N GLN A 17 -3.86 0.64 -10.09
CA GLN A 17 -2.49 0.78 -9.61
C GLN A 17 -2.23 -0.07 -8.35
N SER A 18 -3.22 -0.16 -7.45
CA SER A 18 -3.17 -1.03 -6.27
C SER A 18 -2.97 -2.49 -6.65
N TRP A 19 -3.76 -3.03 -7.58
CA TRP A 19 -3.65 -4.42 -8.01
C TRP A 19 -2.34 -4.72 -8.71
N GLU A 20 -1.88 -3.83 -9.59
CA GLU A 20 -0.57 -3.97 -10.26
C GLU A 20 0.59 -4.10 -9.24
N MET A 21 0.58 -3.26 -8.21
CA MET A 21 1.58 -3.31 -7.14
C MET A 21 1.42 -4.54 -6.25
N PHE A 22 0.20 -4.97 -5.96
CA PHE A 22 -0.08 -6.19 -5.21
C PHE A 22 0.49 -7.43 -5.91
N GLU A 23 0.19 -7.59 -7.20
CA GLU A 23 0.67 -8.70 -8.01
C GLU A 23 2.20 -8.71 -8.12
N ALA A 24 2.80 -7.54 -8.39
CA ALA A 24 4.25 -7.40 -8.42
C ALA A 24 4.91 -7.74 -7.07
N SER A 25 4.30 -7.35 -5.96
CA SER A 25 4.76 -7.70 -4.61
C SER A 25 4.80 -9.21 -4.39
N LYS A 26 3.80 -9.95 -4.86
CA LYS A 26 3.77 -11.43 -4.74
C LYS A 26 4.95 -12.07 -5.44
N ILE A 27 5.34 -11.56 -6.62
CA ILE A 27 6.51 -12.07 -7.35
C ILE A 27 7.80 -11.87 -6.53
N LEU A 28 7.99 -10.70 -5.95
CA LEU A 28 9.16 -10.39 -5.12
C LEU A 28 9.21 -11.19 -3.82
N CYS A 29 8.08 -11.70 -3.32
CA CYS A 29 8.05 -12.52 -2.12
C CYS A 29 8.43 -13.99 -2.37
N LYS A 30 8.38 -14.48 -3.62
CA LYS A 30 8.67 -15.90 -3.95
C LYS A 30 10.04 -16.37 -3.44
N PRO A 31 11.15 -15.64 -3.63
CA PRO A 31 12.46 -16.06 -3.13
C PRO A 31 12.52 -16.22 -1.60
N LEU A 32 11.65 -15.55 -0.85
CA LEU A 32 11.60 -15.66 0.61
C LEU A 32 10.92 -16.95 1.07
N THR A 33 9.95 -17.41 0.29
CA THR A 33 9.28 -18.70 0.54
C THR A 33 10.12 -19.89 0.13
N ALA A 34 11.04 -19.69 -0.83
CA ALA A 34 12.00 -20.70 -1.24
C ALA A 34 13.03 -20.91 -0.13
N ARG A 35 13.14 -22.12 0.41
CA ARG A 35 14.06 -22.48 1.50
C ARG A 35 15.51 -22.66 1.02
N HIS A 36 15.95 -21.86 0.05
CA HIS A 36 17.33 -21.92 -0.41
C HIS A 36 18.25 -21.30 0.65
N PRO A 37 19.33 -22.00 1.03
CA PRO A 37 20.35 -21.44 1.91
C PRO A 37 21.03 -20.25 1.22
N ILE A 38 21.43 -19.25 2.01
CA ILE A 38 22.24 -18.13 1.53
C ILE A 38 23.67 -18.66 1.32
N GLN A 39 24.17 -18.63 0.09
CA GLN A 39 25.50 -19.15 -0.25
C GLN A 39 26.53 -18.04 -0.47
N SER A 40 26.07 -16.82 -0.74
CA SER A 40 26.92 -15.65 -1.00
C SER A 40 26.33 -14.36 -0.45
N GLU A 41 27.14 -13.32 -0.38
CA GLU A 41 26.67 -11.98 -0.03
C GLU A 41 25.68 -11.43 -1.06
N GLN A 42 25.90 -11.72 -2.35
CA GLN A 42 24.98 -11.37 -3.43
C GLN A 42 23.61 -12.03 -3.24
N ASP A 43 23.56 -13.27 -2.75
CA ASP A 43 22.29 -13.94 -2.43
C ASP A 43 21.58 -13.27 -1.26
N ASN A 44 22.33 -12.83 -0.25
CA ASN A 44 21.78 -12.05 0.85
C ASN A 44 21.19 -10.72 0.37
N TYR A 45 21.92 -9.98 -0.48
CA TYR A 45 21.43 -8.73 -1.07
C TYR A 45 20.17 -8.93 -1.90
N ARG A 46 20.12 -9.98 -2.74
CA ARG A 46 18.90 -10.34 -3.48
C ARG A 46 17.76 -10.63 -2.53
N ARG A 47 17.96 -11.47 -1.51
CA ARG A 47 16.91 -11.87 -0.56
C ARG A 47 16.37 -10.68 0.23
N VAL A 48 17.24 -9.87 0.83
CA VAL A 48 16.85 -8.68 1.59
C VAL A 48 16.22 -7.63 0.69
N GLY A 49 16.78 -7.40 -0.50
CA GLY A 49 16.24 -6.48 -1.50
C GLY A 49 14.84 -6.89 -1.97
N SER A 50 14.64 -8.18 -2.29
CA SER A 50 13.34 -8.74 -2.63
C SER A 50 12.32 -8.57 -1.51
N MET A 51 12.70 -8.80 -0.24
CA MET A 51 11.82 -8.55 0.90
C MET A 51 11.43 -7.07 1.04
N LYS A 52 12.42 -6.18 1.00
CA LYS A 52 12.18 -4.73 1.08
C LYS A 52 11.27 -4.27 -0.06
N GLY A 53 11.53 -4.71 -1.28
CA GLY A 53 10.72 -4.44 -2.46
C GLY A 53 9.29 -4.99 -2.35
N ALA A 54 9.14 -6.24 -1.90
CA ALA A 54 7.83 -6.85 -1.66
C ALA A 54 7.01 -6.05 -0.64
N MET A 55 7.60 -5.68 0.50
CA MET A 55 6.93 -4.86 1.52
C MET A 55 6.58 -3.45 1.01
N LEU A 56 7.46 -2.83 0.22
CA LEU A 56 7.20 -1.50 -0.36
C LEU A 56 5.98 -1.55 -1.29
N LEU A 57 5.98 -2.50 -2.24
CA LEU A 57 4.89 -2.65 -3.19
C LEU A 57 3.59 -3.07 -2.51
N LEU A 58 3.66 -3.91 -1.49
CA LEU A 58 2.47 -4.29 -0.70
C LEU A 58 1.89 -3.08 0.05
N GLY A 59 2.76 -2.23 0.61
CA GLY A 59 2.33 -1.01 1.29
C GLY A 59 1.76 0.03 0.34
N LEU A 60 2.39 0.26 -0.81
CA LEU A 60 1.87 1.15 -1.84
C LEU A 60 0.57 0.64 -2.46
N SER A 61 0.41 -0.68 -2.57
CA SER A 61 -0.86 -1.29 -2.99
C SER A 61 -1.99 -0.92 -2.01
N ALA A 62 -1.79 -1.18 -0.72
CA ALA A 62 -2.75 -0.78 0.31
C ALA A 62 -3.00 0.75 0.30
N GLU A 63 -1.96 1.57 0.12
CA GLU A 63 -2.09 3.04 0.02
C GLU A 63 -2.99 3.44 -1.15
N ASN A 64 -2.77 2.86 -2.34
CA ASN A 64 -3.53 3.20 -3.54
C ASN A 64 -5.00 2.77 -3.40
N ALA A 65 -5.29 1.60 -2.81
CA ALA A 65 -6.67 1.19 -2.55
C ALA A 65 -7.39 2.15 -1.59
N LEU A 66 -6.73 2.54 -0.50
CA LEU A 66 -7.27 3.51 0.46
C LEU A 66 -7.51 4.87 -0.20
N LYS A 67 -6.58 5.35 -1.04
CA LYS A 67 -6.75 6.59 -1.80
C LYS A 67 -7.89 6.49 -2.81
N GLY A 68 -8.04 5.38 -3.52
CA GLY A 68 -9.14 5.16 -4.45
C GLY A 68 -10.50 5.25 -3.77
N ALA A 69 -10.65 4.61 -2.61
CA ALA A 69 -11.86 4.74 -1.79
C ALA A 69 -12.10 6.17 -1.31
N PHE A 70 -11.03 6.91 -1.00
CA PHE A 70 -11.10 8.32 -0.64
C PHE A 70 -11.60 9.20 -1.77
N VAL A 71 -11.02 9.06 -2.97
CA VAL A 71 -11.41 9.80 -4.17
C VAL A 71 -12.88 9.53 -4.51
N TYR A 72 -13.34 8.29 -4.31
CA TYR A 72 -14.76 7.96 -4.51
C TYR A 72 -15.68 8.67 -3.50
N LYS A 73 -15.30 8.72 -2.22
CA LYS A 73 -16.10 9.41 -1.18
C LYS A 73 -16.04 10.93 -1.29
N SER A 74 -14.89 11.48 -1.64
CA SER A 74 -14.63 12.90 -1.70
C SER A 74 -13.69 13.19 -2.88
N PRO A 75 -14.17 13.89 -3.91
CA PRO A 75 -13.32 14.32 -5.00
C PRO A 75 -12.11 15.13 -4.49
N PRO A 76 -10.91 14.92 -5.05
CA PRO A 76 -9.71 15.65 -4.68
C PRO A 76 -9.73 17.10 -5.17
N ASP A 77 -9.25 18.02 -4.35
CA ASP A 77 -9.00 19.40 -4.77
C ASP A 77 -7.61 19.57 -5.37
N LEU A 78 -7.54 20.19 -6.55
CA LEU A 78 -6.28 20.63 -7.14
C LEU A 78 -5.91 22.02 -6.63
N VAL A 79 -4.71 22.13 -6.04
CA VAL A 79 -4.12 23.41 -5.62
C VAL A 79 -2.95 23.72 -6.54
N LYS A 80 -3.04 24.78 -7.33
CA LYS A 80 -2.02 25.18 -8.33
C LYS A 80 -1.71 24.06 -9.33
N ALA A 81 -2.75 23.44 -9.90
CA ALA A 81 -2.65 22.31 -10.83
C ALA A 81 -1.88 21.10 -10.27
N ARG A 82 -1.93 20.90 -8.95
CA ARG A 82 -1.34 19.76 -8.26
C ARG A 82 -2.34 19.18 -7.28
N LEU A 83 -2.35 17.86 -7.15
CA LEU A 83 -3.09 17.20 -6.09
C LEU A 83 -2.59 17.69 -4.73
N ASN A 84 -3.48 18.25 -3.92
CA ASN A 84 -3.13 18.67 -2.57
C ASN A 84 -2.77 17.43 -1.73
N PRO A 85 -1.53 17.27 -1.24
CA PRO A 85 -1.15 16.10 -0.46
C PRO A 85 -1.98 15.90 0.80
N LYS A 86 -2.49 17.00 1.37
CA LYS A 86 -3.38 16.98 2.55
C LYS A 86 -4.77 16.42 2.26
N HIS A 87 -5.13 16.23 1.00
CA HIS A 87 -6.39 15.57 0.65
C HIS A 87 -6.44 14.14 1.25
N PHE A 88 -5.31 13.42 1.20
CA PHE A 88 -5.24 12.04 1.67
C PHE A 88 -4.72 11.88 3.10
N HIS A 89 -3.69 12.63 3.50
CA HIS A 89 -3.04 12.38 4.78
C HIS A 89 -2.67 13.69 5.48
N GLU A 90 -2.77 13.72 6.80
CA GLU A 90 -2.09 14.75 7.59
C GLU A 90 -0.58 14.48 7.67
N VAL A 91 -0.22 13.21 7.78
CA VAL A 91 1.16 12.70 7.79
C VAL A 91 1.38 11.83 6.57
N ALA A 92 2.36 12.20 5.73
CA ALA A 92 2.61 11.52 4.47
C ALA A 92 2.78 9.99 4.65
N HIS A 93 2.01 9.23 3.86
CA HIS A 93 2.00 7.78 3.79
C HIS A 93 1.54 7.04 5.06
N ASP A 94 0.84 7.71 5.99
CA ASP A 94 0.24 7.03 7.14
C ASP A 94 -1.03 6.28 6.73
N LEU A 95 -0.92 4.96 6.57
CA LEU A 95 -2.04 4.11 6.17
C LEU A 95 -3.09 3.97 7.28
N THR A 96 -2.68 4.12 8.54
CA THR A 96 -3.62 4.05 9.66
C THR A 96 -4.46 5.32 9.76
N ASP A 97 -3.89 6.48 9.42
CA ASP A 97 -4.60 7.74 9.28
C ASP A 97 -5.67 7.64 8.18
N LEU A 98 -5.30 7.17 6.99
CA LEU A 98 -6.24 6.93 5.89
C LEU A 98 -7.41 6.05 6.30
N ALA A 99 -7.12 4.90 6.89
CA ALA A 99 -8.16 3.95 7.28
C ALA A 99 -9.12 4.56 8.31
N LYS A 100 -8.62 5.35 9.26
CA LYS A 100 -9.45 6.06 10.25
C LYS A 100 -10.34 7.10 9.60
N ARG A 101 -9.81 7.91 8.69
CA ARG A 101 -10.59 8.94 8.00
C ARG A 101 -11.62 8.36 7.03
N LEU A 102 -11.40 7.14 6.54
CA LEU A 102 -12.41 6.35 5.81
C LEU A 102 -13.44 5.67 6.72
N GLU A 103 -13.28 5.79 8.05
CA GLU A 103 -14.12 5.17 9.08
C GLU A 103 -14.14 3.63 8.99
N LEU A 104 -13.01 3.02 8.60
CA LEU A 104 -12.90 1.56 8.52
C LEU A 104 -12.85 0.93 9.91
N ASN A 105 -13.71 -0.06 10.14
CA ASN A 105 -13.67 -0.87 11.35
C ASN A 105 -12.62 -1.99 11.21
N LEU A 106 -11.37 -1.67 11.55
CA LEU A 106 -10.25 -2.61 11.43
C LEU A 106 -10.01 -3.42 12.70
N SER A 107 -9.74 -4.71 12.52
CA SER A 107 -9.20 -5.56 13.58
C SER A 107 -7.81 -5.12 14.04
N LYS A 108 -7.41 -5.53 15.25
CA LYS A 108 -6.05 -5.28 15.77
C LYS A 108 -4.94 -5.79 14.84
N ILE A 109 -5.20 -6.89 14.13
CA ILE A 109 -4.24 -7.48 13.19
C ILE A 109 -4.10 -6.60 11.95
N GLN A 110 -5.20 -6.10 11.39
CA GLN A 110 -5.18 -5.18 10.26
C GLN A 110 -4.49 -3.86 10.61
N VAL A 111 -4.80 -3.28 11.78
CA VAL A 111 -4.11 -2.06 12.26
C VAL A 111 -2.60 -2.30 12.35
N SER A 112 -2.18 -3.40 12.98
CA SER A 112 -0.77 -3.76 13.09
C SER A 112 -0.09 -4.00 11.73
N LEU A 113 -0.83 -4.51 10.74
CA LEU A 113 -0.34 -4.63 9.37
C LEU A 113 -0.14 -3.25 8.72
N LEU A 114 -1.14 -2.36 8.79
CA LEU A 114 -1.05 -1.02 8.22
C LEU A 114 0.06 -0.18 8.86
N GLU A 115 0.30 -0.33 10.16
CA GLU A 115 1.47 0.29 10.84
C GLU A 115 2.79 -0.17 10.24
N ARG A 116 2.96 -1.48 10.01
CA ARG A 116 4.20 -2.03 9.44
C ARG A 116 4.40 -1.57 7.99
N LEU A 117 3.33 -1.58 7.20
CA LEU A 117 3.37 -1.12 5.82
C LEU A 117 3.66 0.39 5.73
N THR A 118 3.10 1.19 6.64
CA THR A 118 3.41 2.63 6.77
C THR A 118 4.91 2.85 6.97
N ILE A 119 5.53 2.12 7.91
CA ILE A 119 6.97 2.19 8.16
C ILE A 119 7.78 1.84 6.90
N SER A 120 7.39 0.78 6.19
CA SER A 120 8.03 0.34 4.94
C SER A 120 7.95 1.39 3.84
N VAL A 121 6.77 1.95 3.59
CA VAL A 121 6.55 2.98 2.56
C VAL A 121 7.27 4.27 2.91
N GLN A 122 7.25 4.69 4.17
CA GLN A 122 7.92 5.91 4.62
C GLN A 122 9.44 5.80 4.47
N TRP A 123 10.07 4.72 4.93
CA TRP A 123 11.53 4.62 4.88
C TRP A 123 12.12 3.20 4.84
N ALA A 124 11.58 2.22 5.56
CA ALA A 124 12.31 0.98 5.87
C ALA A 124 12.65 0.10 4.65
N SER A 125 11.89 0.26 3.56
CA SER A 125 12.18 -0.42 2.30
C SER A 125 13.10 0.37 1.36
N LYS A 126 13.31 1.67 1.61
CA LYS A 126 14.06 2.60 0.75
C LYS A 126 15.44 2.94 1.31
N TYR A 127 15.52 3.07 2.63
CA TYR A 127 16.71 3.50 3.36
C TYR A 127 17.05 2.50 4.45
N GLN A 128 18.29 2.56 4.96
CA GLN A 128 18.71 1.69 6.07
C GLN A 128 18.21 2.19 7.43
N THR A 129 17.97 3.50 7.56
CA THR A 129 17.53 4.14 8.80
C THR A 129 16.63 5.34 8.47
N PRO A 130 15.65 5.69 9.33
CA PRO A 130 14.88 6.91 9.15
C PRO A 130 15.70 8.15 9.52
N LEU A 131 15.17 9.32 9.18
CA LEU A 131 15.81 10.59 9.52
C LEU A 131 15.75 10.89 11.03
N LYS A 132 14.74 10.38 11.75
CA LYS A 132 14.57 10.60 13.19
C LYS A 132 14.81 9.32 13.98
N LYS A 133 15.62 9.40 15.04
CA LYS A 133 15.89 8.26 15.94
C LYS A 133 14.62 7.66 16.56
N SER A 134 13.66 8.50 16.94
CA SER A 134 12.38 8.05 17.49
C SER A 134 11.57 7.18 16.51
N GLU A 135 11.68 7.43 15.21
CA GLU A 135 11.02 6.61 14.18
C GLU A 135 11.68 5.24 14.09
N HIS A 136 13.01 5.17 14.26
CA HIS A 136 13.76 3.92 14.31
C HIS A 136 13.37 3.09 15.54
N GLU A 137 13.34 3.70 16.72
CA GLU A 137 12.94 3.06 17.98
C GLU A 137 11.52 2.50 17.89
N ARG A 138 10.57 3.27 17.36
CA ARG A 138 9.17 2.83 17.16
C ARG A 138 9.04 1.67 16.17
N ALA A 139 9.94 1.56 15.20
CA ALA A 139 9.93 0.51 14.18
C ALA A 139 10.67 -0.77 14.61
N THR A 140 11.42 -0.72 15.70
CA THR A 140 12.23 -1.85 16.18
C THR A 140 11.35 -3.08 16.44
N GLY A 141 11.71 -4.23 15.86
CA GLY A 141 10.94 -5.47 15.95
C GLY A 141 9.63 -5.52 15.12
N LYS A 142 9.27 -4.43 14.43
CA LYS A 142 8.05 -4.35 13.60
C LYS A 142 8.30 -4.64 12.11
N ILE A 143 9.51 -4.40 11.60
CA ILE A 143 9.83 -4.55 10.17
C ILE A 143 9.96 -6.05 9.82
N LYS A 144 8.82 -6.67 9.52
CA LYS A 144 8.72 -8.06 9.09
C LYS A 144 7.55 -8.22 8.13
N LEU A 145 7.68 -9.16 7.20
CA LEU A 145 6.62 -9.61 6.31
C LEU A 145 6.16 -11.00 6.74
N LYS A 146 4.86 -11.20 6.94
CA LYS A 146 4.27 -12.49 7.29
C LYS A 146 3.52 -13.05 6.08
N TYR A 147 4.12 -14.04 5.42
CA TYR A 147 3.49 -14.75 4.31
C TYR A 147 2.84 -16.05 4.80
N PRO A 148 1.60 -16.40 4.36
CA PRO A 148 0.74 -15.68 3.41
C PRO A 148 -0.21 -14.66 4.06
N SER A 149 -0.25 -14.56 5.40
CA SER A 149 -1.30 -13.82 6.12
C SER A 149 -1.39 -12.34 5.75
N ASP A 150 -0.27 -11.64 5.59
CA ASP A 150 -0.26 -10.21 5.27
C ASP A 150 -0.83 -9.96 3.87
N TYR A 151 -0.54 -10.85 2.91
CA TYR A 151 -1.07 -10.73 1.55
C TYR A 151 -2.57 -10.97 1.51
N LYS A 152 -3.06 -11.97 2.25
CA LYS A 152 -4.50 -12.22 2.36
C LYS A 152 -5.25 -11.01 2.91
N LEU A 153 -4.72 -10.39 3.97
CA LEU A 153 -5.33 -9.21 4.59
C LEU A 153 -5.32 -7.98 3.66
N VAL A 154 -4.25 -7.78 2.88
CA VAL A 154 -4.23 -6.68 1.89
C VAL A 154 -5.17 -6.97 0.72
N GLU A 155 -5.23 -8.21 0.24
CA GLU A 155 -6.16 -8.59 -0.82
C GLU A 155 -7.62 -8.35 -0.41
N GLU A 156 -8.00 -8.80 0.80
CA GLU A 156 -9.32 -8.56 1.39
C GLU A 156 -9.59 -7.05 1.49
N LEU A 157 -8.64 -6.27 2.01
CA LEU A 157 -8.77 -4.81 2.08
C LEU A 157 -9.02 -4.17 0.71
N ILE A 158 -8.26 -4.57 -0.32
CA ILE A 158 -8.43 -4.01 -1.68
C ILE A 158 -9.83 -4.34 -2.21
N ARG A 159 -10.27 -5.60 -2.09
CA ARG A 159 -11.58 -6.04 -2.58
C ARG A 159 -12.73 -5.33 -1.86
N ASP A 160 -12.65 -5.23 -0.53
CA ASP A 160 -13.67 -4.57 0.29
C ASP A 160 -13.80 -3.09 -0.08
N LEU A 161 -12.67 -2.39 -0.20
CA LEU A 161 -12.64 -0.98 -0.60
C LEU A 161 -13.12 -0.78 -2.03
N GLN A 162 -12.70 -1.63 -2.95
CA GLN A 162 -13.08 -1.57 -4.36
C GLN A 162 -14.60 -1.73 -4.52
N LYS A 163 -15.18 -2.74 -3.86
CA LYS A 163 -16.63 -2.97 -3.84
C LYS A 163 -17.39 -1.80 -3.20
N ALA A 164 -16.91 -1.30 -2.06
CA ALA A 164 -17.49 -0.13 -1.40
C ALA A 164 -17.39 1.16 -2.23
N SER A 165 -16.50 1.18 -3.24
CA SER A 165 -16.30 2.30 -4.15
C SER A 165 -17.07 2.18 -5.46
N GLY A 166 -18.01 1.24 -5.58
CA GLY A 166 -18.89 1.11 -6.74
C GLY A 166 -18.41 0.16 -7.85
N PHE A 167 -17.40 -0.66 -7.56
CA PHE A 167 -17.06 -1.80 -8.41
C PHE A 167 -18.05 -2.95 -8.19
N ASP A 168 -18.53 -3.53 -9.28
CA ASP A 168 -19.34 -4.73 -9.29
C ASP A 168 -18.55 -5.93 -9.83
N GLU A 169 -18.68 -7.10 -9.21
CA GLU A 169 -17.90 -8.28 -9.62
C GLU A 169 -18.33 -8.85 -10.98
N VAL A 170 -19.57 -8.61 -11.39
CA VAL A 170 -20.12 -9.11 -12.66
C VAL A 170 -19.87 -8.10 -13.78
N ASN A 171 -20.11 -6.83 -13.51
CA ASN A 171 -20.14 -5.76 -14.52
C ASN A 171 -18.89 -4.85 -14.50
N GLY A 172 -18.02 -5.00 -13.51
CA GLY A 172 -16.85 -4.15 -13.33
C GLY A 172 -17.20 -2.76 -12.79
N TRP A 173 -16.43 -1.75 -13.18
CA TRP A 173 -16.72 -0.36 -12.83
C TRP A 173 -17.92 0.14 -13.64
N SER A 174 -18.88 0.76 -12.97
CA SER A 174 -19.99 1.42 -13.66
C SER A 174 -19.48 2.67 -14.37
N HIS A 175 -19.25 2.58 -15.68
CA HIS A 175 -19.01 3.76 -16.51
C HIS A 175 -20.31 4.56 -16.58
N LYS A 176 -20.50 5.51 -15.67
CA LYS A 176 -21.47 6.59 -15.92
C LYS A 176 -20.89 7.42 -17.07
N ASN A 177 -21.47 7.24 -18.26
CA ASN A 177 -21.29 8.15 -19.40
C ASN A 177 -21.66 9.57 -19.01
#